data_AF-A0A9P7Y2R4-F1
#
_entry.id   AF-A0A9P7Y2R4-F1
#
_cell.length_a   1.000
_cell.length_b   1.000
_cell.length_c   1.000
_cell.angle_alpha   90.00
_cell.angle_beta   90.00
_cell.angle_gamma   90.00
#
_symmetry.space_group_name_H-M   'P 1'
#
loop_
_entity.id
_entity.type
_entity.pdbx_description
1 polymer ?
#
loop_
_entity_poly.entity_id
_entity_poly.type
_entity_poly.pdbx_seq_one_letter_code
_entity_poly.pdbx_strand_id
1 'polypeptide(L)'
;MEYRYLGNSGLMVSALSLGGWVTYGNPEIAQKCMKAAFDLGINFFDTAEVYAGGQCEIDMGVAIRKFGWARSDLVISTKLFWGGKGRNERGLSRKHIIEGTDACLKRLQLDYVDLLYAHRPDPDTPMEEIVRAFNHVINQGKAFYWGTSEWSAQQITEAHAVAGRLNLIAPLMEQPQYNMFHRDRVEKEYLPLFKNYKMGATIWSPLASGLLSGKYNEGIPGDSRLALQDNAVMKRLRDALDTEDGRVKITKVKKLANIAKQLDCTTSQLALAWCLKNPNISSVITGASKPSQLEENVKALGIVPLLTEEIMASLEDILANKPALDYNFRTTGFLAMFTTTIILLSLLFSSIAEATALTYNVGAHERACFYAWADVPKKKLAFYFAVQSGGSFDIDVDVRDPNQKQMLSLEKERQGDFVFTANEIGEYSFCFSNDMSTFAEKVVDFEITIENEKRTASLSQAEKEKSKGPQAQTDAMDESLFRLTGELSRIDRMQKHFRTRENRNFSTVISTESRIFWFSLVESVMIVGMAMVQVYVVRTFFSGSRRTHV
;
A
#
# COMPACT_ATOMS: atom_id res chain seq x y z
N MET A 1 -32.37 18.04 -2.96
CA MET A 1 -30.96 17.63 -2.78
C MET A 1 -30.91 16.35 -1.95
N GLU A 2 -30.03 15.41 -2.30
CA GLU A 2 -29.69 14.27 -1.43
C GLU A 2 -28.58 14.68 -0.46
N TYR A 3 -28.70 14.33 0.82
CA TYR A 3 -27.68 14.57 1.84
C TYR A 3 -27.12 13.25 2.36
N ARG A 4 -25.81 13.19 2.57
CA ARG A 4 -25.07 12.01 3.03
C ARG A 4 -24.22 12.37 4.24
N TYR A 5 -24.02 11.42 5.14
CA TYR A 5 -23.04 11.59 6.21
C TYR A 5 -21.62 11.64 5.64
N LEU A 6 -20.79 12.53 6.18
CA LEU A 6 -19.38 12.59 5.86
C LEU A 6 -18.62 11.59 6.74
N GLY A 7 -18.34 10.42 6.16
CA GLY A 7 -17.74 9.30 6.90
C GLY A 7 -18.57 8.91 8.12
N ASN A 8 -17.90 8.47 9.17
CA ASN A 8 -18.50 8.10 10.44
C ASN A 8 -18.60 9.31 11.39
N SER A 9 -19.31 10.35 10.94
CA SER A 9 -19.61 11.55 11.74
C SER A 9 -21.10 11.89 11.70
N GLY A 10 -21.51 12.83 12.55
CA GLY A 10 -22.86 13.42 12.50
C GLY A 10 -23.03 14.52 11.44
N LEU A 11 -21.98 14.87 10.69
CA LEU A 11 -22.04 15.93 9.70
C LEU A 11 -22.67 15.43 8.39
N MET A 12 -23.73 16.10 7.93
CA MET A 12 -24.35 15.82 6.64
C MET A 12 -23.91 16.83 5.58
N VAL A 13 -23.44 16.33 4.45
CA VAL A 13 -23.08 17.12 3.27
C VAL A 13 -24.00 16.79 2.10
N SER A 14 -24.28 17.78 1.26
CA SER A 14 -24.97 17.55 0.01
C SER A 14 -24.14 16.65 -0.90
N ALA A 15 -24.80 15.69 -1.56
CA ALA A 15 -24.14 14.71 -2.43
C ALA A 15 -23.36 15.38 -3.58
N LEU A 16 -23.79 16.55 -4.01
CA LEU A 16 -23.03 17.46 -4.88
C LEU A 16 -22.60 18.69 -4.08
N SER A 17 -21.38 19.15 -4.32
CA SER A 17 -20.79 20.35 -3.70
C SER A 17 -20.22 21.30 -4.73
N LEU A 18 -19.89 22.52 -4.30
CA LEU A 18 -19.36 23.58 -5.15
C LEU A 18 -17.94 23.97 -4.72
N GLY A 19 -16.97 23.75 -5.61
CA GLY A 19 -15.57 24.16 -5.44
C GLY A 19 -15.24 25.45 -6.17
N GLY A 20 -14.42 26.30 -5.55
CA GLY A 20 -14.04 27.61 -6.11
C GLY A 20 -12.82 27.63 -7.04
N TRP A 21 -12.09 26.51 -7.17
CA TRP A 21 -10.83 26.45 -7.94
C TRP A 21 -11.01 26.90 -9.40
N VAL A 22 -10.05 27.70 -9.89
CA VAL A 22 -9.98 28.30 -11.24
C VAL A 22 -11.07 29.35 -11.53
N THR A 23 -12.19 29.32 -10.81
CA THR A 23 -13.39 30.06 -11.20
C THR A 23 -13.60 31.31 -10.37
N TYR A 24 -13.23 31.27 -9.08
CA TYR A 24 -13.37 32.39 -8.16
C TYR A 24 -12.03 33.13 -8.00
N GLY A 25 -12.10 34.42 -7.70
CA GLY A 25 -11.22 35.47 -8.27
C GLY A 25 -12.03 36.55 -9.01
N ASN A 26 -13.34 36.32 -9.20
CA ASN A 26 -14.33 37.28 -9.65
C ASN A 26 -15.55 37.21 -8.71
N PRO A 27 -15.76 38.23 -7.86
CA PRO A 27 -16.83 38.23 -6.86
C PRO A 27 -18.24 38.03 -7.44
N GLU A 28 -18.52 38.53 -8.64
CA GLU A 28 -19.87 38.41 -9.22
C GLU A 28 -20.20 36.99 -9.62
N ILE A 29 -19.22 36.28 -10.21
CA ILE A 29 -19.39 34.87 -10.60
C ILE A 29 -19.55 34.01 -9.36
N ALA A 30 -18.72 34.22 -8.34
CA ALA A 30 -18.80 33.52 -7.07
C ALA A 30 -20.19 33.70 -6.43
N GLN A 31 -20.68 34.94 -6.32
CA GLN A 31 -21.99 35.23 -5.73
C GLN A 31 -23.14 34.56 -6.51
N LYS A 32 -23.15 34.68 -7.84
CA LYS A 32 -24.21 34.09 -8.68
C LYS A 32 -24.23 32.57 -8.57
N CYS A 33 -23.06 31.91 -8.65
CA CYS A 33 -22.96 30.46 -8.56
C CYS A 33 -23.26 29.94 -7.15
N MET A 34 -22.74 30.58 -6.10
CA MET A 34 -23.04 30.16 -4.72
C MET A 34 -24.53 30.31 -4.39
N LYS A 35 -25.17 31.40 -4.85
CA LYS A 35 -26.62 31.57 -4.68
C LYS A 35 -27.41 30.46 -5.36
N ALA A 36 -27.10 30.17 -6.61
CA ALA A 36 -27.75 29.09 -7.34
C ALA A 36 -27.51 27.73 -6.69
N ALA A 37 -26.30 27.44 -6.23
CA ALA A 37 -25.99 26.20 -5.51
C ALA A 37 -26.82 26.08 -4.22
N PHE A 38 -26.86 27.13 -3.40
CA PHE A 38 -27.65 27.16 -2.17
C PHE A 38 -29.15 26.96 -2.45
N ASP A 39 -29.69 27.63 -3.48
CA ASP A 39 -31.10 27.50 -3.87
C ASP A 39 -31.47 26.08 -4.34
N LEU A 40 -30.50 25.37 -4.93
CA LEU A 40 -30.64 23.96 -5.31
C LEU A 40 -30.46 22.99 -4.12
N GLY A 41 -30.19 23.51 -2.92
CA GLY A 41 -29.99 22.77 -1.68
C GLY A 41 -28.56 22.27 -1.48
N ILE A 42 -27.57 22.76 -2.23
CA ILE A 42 -26.16 22.46 -1.95
C ILE A 42 -25.75 23.19 -0.68
N ASN A 43 -25.31 22.46 0.33
CA ASN A 43 -24.82 23.03 1.58
C ASN A 43 -23.28 23.07 1.66
N PHE A 44 -22.59 22.27 0.84
CA PHE A 44 -21.14 22.10 0.95
C PHE A 44 -20.37 22.91 -0.10
N PHE A 45 -19.54 23.86 0.38
CA PHE A 45 -18.72 24.78 -0.41
C PHE A 45 -17.24 24.65 -0.08
N ASP A 46 -16.41 24.50 -1.11
CA ASP A 46 -15.00 24.14 -0.98
C ASP A 46 -14.05 25.19 -1.59
N THR A 47 -13.06 25.62 -0.79
CA THR A 47 -12.03 26.59 -1.19
C THR A 47 -10.64 26.19 -0.67
N ALA A 48 -9.62 27.01 -0.87
CA ALA A 48 -8.28 26.83 -0.34
C ALA A 48 -7.55 28.18 -0.27
N GLU A 49 -6.57 28.30 0.64
CA GLU A 49 -5.79 29.54 0.78
C GLU A 49 -5.07 29.95 -0.51
N VAL A 50 -4.66 28.97 -1.32
CA VAL A 50 -3.90 29.20 -2.55
C VAL A 50 -4.78 29.59 -3.74
N TYR A 51 -6.09 29.35 -3.68
CA TYR A 51 -6.99 29.57 -4.81
C TYR A 51 -7.12 31.07 -5.10
N ALA A 52 -6.66 31.46 -6.29
CA ALA A 52 -6.53 32.87 -6.70
C ALA A 52 -5.77 33.72 -5.66
N GLY A 53 -4.75 33.14 -4.99
CA GLY A 53 -3.97 33.84 -3.97
C GLY A 53 -4.78 34.29 -2.76
N GLY A 54 -5.82 33.54 -2.38
CA GLY A 54 -6.71 33.83 -1.27
C GLY A 54 -7.98 34.60 -1.67
N GLN A 55 -8.06 35.10 -2.91
CA GLN A 55 -9.26 35.84 -3.37
C GLN A 55 -10.51 34.96 -3.39
N CYS A 56 -10.36 33.65 -3.63
CA CYS A 56 -11.49 32.72 -3.60
C CYS A 56 -12.19 32.68 -2.23
N GLU A 57 -11.42 32.71 -1.13
CA GLU A 57 -11.96 32.78 0.22
C GLU A 57 -12.68 34.11 0.50
N ILE A 58 -12.12 35.22 0.02
CA ILE A 58 -12.74 36.54 0.14
C ILE A 58 -14.08 36.58 -0.59
N ASP A 59 -14.11 36.10 -1.84
CA ASP A 59 -15.31 36.08 -2.68
C ASP A 59 -16.43 35.25 -2.03
N MET A 60 -16.09 34.08 -1.49
CA MET A 60 -17.04 33.22 -0.77
C MET A 60 -17.55 33.89 0.51
N GLY A 61 -16.67 34.49 1.31
CA GLY A 61 -17.07 35.21 2.52
C GLY A 61 -18.00 36.38 2.25
N VAL A 62 -17.73 37.15 1.18
CA VAL A 62 -18.60 38.23 0.72
C VAL A 62 -19.97 37.69 0.29
N ALA A 63 -20.03 36.56 -0.43
CA ALA A 63 -21.29 35.95 -0.83
C ALA A 63 -22.13 35.50 0.38
N ILE A 64 -21.51 34.80 1.34
CA ILE A 64 -22.20 34.33 2.57
C ILE A 64 -22.78 35.53 3.33
N ARG A 65 -21.99 36.58 3.56
CA ARG A 65 -22.44 37.81 4.24
C ARG A 65 -23.55 38.52 3.47
N LYS A 66 -23.41 38.64 2.13
CA LYS A 66 -24.36 39.35 1.28
C LYS A 66 -25.73 38.69 1.27
N PHE A 67 -25.79 37.36 1.24
CA PHE A 67 -27.06 36.64 1.22
C PHE A 67 -27.62 36.33 2.61
N GLY A 68 -26.83 36.54 3.67
CA GLY A 68 -27.28 36.41 5.05
C GLY A 68 -27.70 34.99 5.44
N TRP A 69 -27.11 33.97 4.81
CA TRP A 69 -27.40 32.58 5.13
C TRP A 69 -27.01 32.26 6.56
N ALA A 70 -27.85 31.46 7.25
CA ALA A 70 -27.51 31.00 8.58
C ALA A 70 -26.27 30.11 8.48
N ARG A 71 -25.29 30.33 9.36
CA ARG A 71 -24.03 29.57 9.34
C ARG A 71 -24.26 28.06 9.52
N SER A 72 -25.34 27.68 10.21
CA SER A 72 -25.78 26.29 10.42
C SER A 72 -26.24 25.58 9.14
N ASP A 73 -26.63 26.33 8.11
CA ASP A 73 -27.11 25.77 6.85
C ASP A 73 -25.96 25.46 5.89
N LEU A 74 -24.74 25.85 6.25
CA LEU A 74 -23.55 25.78 5.41
C LEU A 74 -22.54 24.79 5.98
N VAL A 75 -21.92 24.03 5.08
CA VAL A 75 -20.68 23.30 5.33
C VAL A 75 -19.59 23.97 4.49
N ILE A 76 -18.60 24.57 5.14
CA ILE A 76 -17.50 25.29 4.49
C ILE A 76 -16.21 24.52 4.74
N SER A 77 -15.49 24.21 3.65
CA SER A 77 -14.13 23.70 3.73
C SER A 77 -13.09 24.69 3.22
N THR A 78 -11.91 24.66 3.85
CA THR A 78 -10.69 25.23 3.26
C THR A 78 -9.51 24.26 3.41
N LYS A 79 -8.40 24.56 2.74
CA LYS A 79 -7.21 23.70 2.69
C LYS A 79 -5.94 24.54 2.89
N LEU A 80 -5.02 23.97 3.65
CA LEU A 80 -3.73 24.58 3.97
C LEU A 80 -2.58 23.77 3.36
N PHE A 81 -1.66 24.49 2.71
CA PHE A 81 -0.31 24.06 2.34
C PHE A 81 0.50 25.19 1.69
N TRP A 82 -0.13 26.12 0.97
CA TRP A 82 0.55 27.20 0.23
C TRP A 82 -0.10 28.56 0.53
N GLY A 83 0.25 29.16 1.67
CA GLY A 83 -0.34 30.43 2.10
C GLY A 83 0.42 31.68 1.66
N GLY A 84 1.67 31.54 1.22
CA GLY A 84 2.49 32.69 0.83
C GLY A 84 3.84 32.34 0.21
N LYS A 85 4.72 33.34 0.14
CA LYS A 85 6.06 33.23 -0.47
C LYS A 85 7.16 32.99 0.58
N GLY A 86 6.87 33.26 1.84
CA GLY A 86 7.78 33.07 2.96
C GLY A 86 8.08 31.59 3.22
N ARG A 87 9.25 31.31 3.80
CA ARG A 87 9.72 29.94 4.06
C ARG A 87 8.75 29.11 4.92
N ASN A 88 8.09 29.77 5.87
CA ASN A 88 7.15 29.17 6.82
C ASN A 88 5.69 29.47 6.48
N GLU A 89 5.42 30.04 5.29
CA GLU A 89 4.06 30.27 4.78
C GLU A 89 3.60 29.12 3.86
N ARG A 90 4.21 27.94 4.03
CA ARG A 90 3.90 26.72 3.28
C ARG A 90 4.16 25.47 4.11
N GLY A 91 3.63 24.34 3.65
CA GLY A 91 3.74 23.02 4.29
C GLY A 91 2.67 22.81 5.36
N LEU A 92 2.90 21.85 6.25
CA LEU A 92 1.99 21.44 7.30
C LEU A 92 2.62 21.52 8.69
N SER A 93 3.67 22.33 8.84
CA SER A 93 4.19 22.69 10.16
C SER A 93 3.08 23.26 11.04
N ARG A 94 3.22 23.07 12.37
CA ARG A 94 2.30 23.63 13.35
C ARG A 94 2.13 25.15 13.19
N LYS A 95 3.21 25.85 12.87
CA LYS A 95 3.20 27.29 12.59
C LYS A 95 2.27 27.62 11.43
N HIS A 96 2.47 26.98 10.26
CA HIS A 96 1.66 27.26 9.08
C HIS A 96 0.20 26.84 9.25
N ILE A 97 -0.08 25.71 9.90
CA ILE A 97 -1.47 25.27 10.12
C ILE A 97 -2.25 26.30 10.95
N ILE A 98 -1.65 26.80 12.04
CA ILE A 98 -2.30 27.77 12.93
C ILE A 98 -2.44 29.13 12.23
N GLU A 99 -1.35 29.69 11.71
CA GLU A 99 -1.35 31.02 11.07
C GLU A 99 -2.17 31.03 9.78
N GLY A 100 -2.09 29.96 8.99
CA GLY A 100 -2.86 29.74 7.77
C GLY A 100 -4.35 29.68 8.07
N THR A 101 -4.77 28.95 9.11
CA THR A 101 -6.18 28.91 9.52
C THR A 101 -6.69 30.31 9.89
N ASP A 102 -5.95 31.05 10.71
CA ASP A 102 -6.35 32.40 11.12
C ASP A 102 -6.47 33.35 9.91
N ALA A 103 -5.55 33.23 8.94
CA ALA A 103 -5.60 33.99 7.71
C ALA A 103 -6.80 33.61 6.83
N CYS A 104 -7.11 32.31 6.70
CA CYS A 104 -8.28 31.82 5.97
C CYS A 104 -9.59 32.31 6.58
N LEU A 105 -9.76 32.18 7.89
CA LEU A 105 -10.95 32.62 8.63
C LEU A 105 -11.16 34.14 8.47
N LYS A 106 -10.09 34.92 8.53
CA LYS A 106 -10.14 36.37 8.27
C LYS A 106 -10.62 36.69 6.86
N ARG A 107 -10.12 35.97 5.84
CA ARG A 107 -10.54 36.17 4.43
C ARG A 107 -11.99 35.76 4.21
N LEU A 108 -12.39 34.60 4.76
CA LEU A 108 -13.77 34.09 4.74
C LEU A 108 -14.74 34.95 5.57
N GLN A 109 -14.21 35.71 6.53
CA GLN A 109 -14.99 36.47 7.52
C GLN A 109 -15.91 35.55 8.34
N LEU A 110 -15.38 34.40 8.74
CA LEU A 110 -16.05 33.38 9.55
C LEU A 110 -15.24 33.11 10.81
N ASP A 111 -15.92 32.68 11.87
CA ASP A 111 -15.26 32.28 13.13
C ASP A 111 -14.68 30.85 13.05
N TYR A 112 -15.26 30.02 12.18
CA TYR A 112 -14.84 28.63 11.97
C TYR A 112 -15.16 28.13 10.56
N VAL A 113 -14.40 27.13 10.12
CA VAL A 113 -14.74 26.25 9.00
C VAL A 113 -15.25 24.91 9.52
N ASP A 114 -16.11 24.23 8.77
CA ASP A 114 -16.57 22.90 9.19
C ASP A 114 -15.46 21.88 8.96
N LEU A 115 -14.75 22.01 7.84
CA LEU A 115 -13.76 21.04 7.35
C LEU A 115 -12.43 21.73 7.03
N LEU A 116 -11.36 21.38 7.74
CA LEU A 116 -10.02 21.88 7.44
C LEU A 116 -9.14 20.78 6.84
N TYR A 117 -8.65 20.97 5.61
CA TYR A 117 -7.85 19.96 4.93
C TYR A 117 -6.35 20.26 4.95
N ALA A 118 -5.55 19.21 5.13
CA ALA A 118 -4.18 19.18 4.64
C ALA A 118 -4.20 19.08 3.11
N HIS A 119 -3.86 20.15 2.39
CA HIS A 119 -4.05 20.21 0.94
C HIS A 119 -3.17 19.20 0.19
N ARG A 120 -1.98 18.89 0.69
CA ARG A 120 -1.07 17.85 0.18
C ARG A 120 -0.28 17.22 1.32
N PRO A 121 0.31 16.03 1.14
CA PRO A 121 1.28 15.51 2.09
C PRO A 121 2.48 16.44 2.22
N ASP A 122 2.99 16.59 3.44
CA ASP A 122 4.23 17.33 3.70
C ASP A 122 5.31 16.36 4.18
N PRO A 123 6.30 16.00 3.34
CA PRO A 123 7.37 15.10 3.76
C PRO A 123 8.34 15.74 4.76
N ASP A 124 8.33 17.09 4.88
CA ASP A 124 9.26 17.82 5.74
C ASP A 124 8.73 18.01 7.16
N THR A 125 7.44 17.73 7.41
CA THR A 125 6.81 17.86 8.73
C THR A 125 6.45 16.48 9.30
N PRO A 126 6.91 16.12 10.52
CA PRO A 126 6.53 14.86 11.15
C PRO A 126 5.01 14.72 11.34
N MET A 127 4.48 13.52 11.10
CA MET A 127 3.04 13.23 11.21
C MET A 127 2.45 13.60 12.58
N GLU A 128 3.21 13.37 13.66
CA GLU A 128 2.79 13.76 15.01
C GLU A 128 2.56 15.27 15.16
N GLU A 129 3.41 16.10 14.57
CA GLU A 129 3.24 17.55 14.60
C GLU A 129 1.98 17.96 13.82
N ILE A 130 1.76 17.37 12.64
CA ILE A 130 0.59 17.62 11.79
C ILE A 130 -0.69 17.30 12.56
N VAL A 131 -0.82 16.08 13.10
CA VAL A 131 -2.02 15.63 13.83
C VAL A 131 -2.28 16.52 15.05
N ARG A 132 -1.24 16.87 15.82
CA ARG A 132 -1.36 17.78 16.98
C ARG A 132 -1.77 19.20 16.57
N ALA A 133 -1.30 19.69 15.43
CA ALA A 133 -1.64 21.03 14.94
C ALA A 133 -3.11 21.12 14.51
N PHE A 134 -3.62 20.16 13.73
CA PHE A 134 -5.04 20.12 13.37
C PHE A 134 -5.94 19.98 14.60
N ASN A 135 -5.58 19.10 15.55
CA ASN A 135 -6.34 18.96 16.80
C ASN A 135 -6.33 20.24 17.65
N HIS A 136 -5.22 20.99 17.64
CA HIS A 136 -5.15 22.27 18.33
C HIS A 136 -6.13 23.29 17.72
N VAL A 137 -6.21 23.37 16.39
CA VAL A 137 -7.17 24.24 15.70
C VAL A 137 -8.61 23.84 16.02
N ILE A 138 -8.91 22.53 16.05
CA ILE A 138 -10.24 22.02 16.42
C ILE A 138 -10.59 22.39 17.86
N ASN A 139 -9.67 22.19 18.81
CA ASN A 139 -9.88 22.51 20.22
C ASN A 139 -10.03 24.01 20.49
N GLN A 140 -9.56 24.87 19.57
CA GLN A 140 -9.80 26.31 19.60
C GLN A 140 -11.15 26.72 19.00
N GLY A 141 -11.94 25.76 18.49
CA GLY A 141 -13.22 26.04 17.84
C GLY A 141 -13.10 26.69 16.46
N LYS A 142 -11.91 26.68 15.85
CA LYS A 142 -11.64 27.28 14.54
C LYS A 142 -11.95 26.33 13.37
N ALA A 143 -12.04 25.04 13.65
CA ALA A 143 -12.53 24.01 12.75
C ALA A 143 -13.33 22.95 13.52
N PHE A 144 -14.32 22.30 12.91
CA PHE A 144 -15.00 21.17 13.55
C PHE A 144 -14.35 19.82 13.25
N TYR A 145 -13.93 19.62 12.01
CA TYR A 145 -13.28 18.40 11.55
C TYR A 145 -12.05 18.73 10.71
N TRP A 146 -11.15 17.76 10.58
CA TRP A 146 -10.04 17.85 9.65
C TRP A 146 -9.95 16.62 8.76
N GLY A 147 -9.30 16.79 7.62
CA GLY A 147 -9.12 15.75 6.62
C GLY A 147 -7.86 15.95 5.79
N THR A 148 -7.66 15.05 4.86
CA THR A 148 -6.48 15.00 3.98
C THR A 148 -6.88 15.20 2.52
N SER A 149 -5.94 15.57 1.66
CA SER A 149 -6.15 15.66 0.22
C SER A 149 -4.94 15.20 -0.56
N GLU A 150 -5.14 14.20 -1.41
CA GLU A 150 -4.11 13.51 -2.18
C GLU A 150 -3.09 12.74 -1.33
N TRP A 151 -3.46 12.29 -0.12
CA TRP A 151 -2.57 11.52 0.78
C TRP A 151 -2.63 10.01 0.54
N SER A 152 -1.50 9.32 0.56
CA SER A 152 -1.53 7.86 0.37
C SER A 152 -2.28 7.16 1.51
N ALA A 153 -2.82 5.97 1.26
CA ALA A 153 -3.49 5.19 2.31
C ALA A 153 -2.55 4.87 3.48
N GLN A 154 -1.26 4.74 3.22
CA GLN A 154 -0.24 4.57 4.25
C GLN A 154 -0.12 5.82 5.13
N GLN A 155 -0.04 7.01 4.54
CA GLN A 155 0.05 8.28 5.29
C GLN A 155 -1.22 8.54 6.12
N ILE A 156 -2.39 8.25 5.55
CA ILE A 156 -3.66 8.39 6.28
C ILE A 156 -3.71 7.38 7.44
N THR A 157 -3.30 6.13 7.20
CA THR A 157 -3.19 5.11 8.27
C THR A 157 -2.23 5.52 9.37
N GLU A 158 -1.10 6.14 9.03
CA GLU A 158 -0.15 6.69 10.00
C GLU A 158 -0.78 7.82 10.83
N ALA A 159 -1.52 8.73 10.20
CA ALA A 159 -2.25 9.80 10.89
C ALA A 159 -3.28 9.22 11.88
N HIS A 160 -4.02 8.19 11.49
CA HIS A 160 -4.94 7.47 12.38
C HIS A 160 -4.20 6.79 13.54
N ALA A 161 -3.06 6.15 13.28
CA ALA A 161 -2.26 5.49 14.31
C ALA A 161 -1.69 6.48 15.34
N VAL A 162 -1.17 7.62 14.86
CA VAL A 162 -0.71 8.73 15.71
C VAL A 162 -1.85 9.30 16.53
N ALA A 163 -3.00 9.58 15.91
CA ALA A 163 -4.17 10.09 16.60
C ALA A 163 -4.65 9.13 17.69
N GLY A 164 -4.76 7.83 17.38
CA GLY A 164 -5.12 6.79 18.34
C GLY A 164 -4.13 6.69 19.52
N ARG A 165 -2.82 6.68 19.24
CA ARG A 165 -1.77 6.64 20.28
C ARG A 165 -1.81 7.85 21.22
N LEU A 166 -2.17 9.02 20.70
CA LEU A 166 -2.16 10.28 21.44
C LEU A 166 -3.54 10.69 21.98
N ASN A 167 -4.56 9.85 21.79
CA ASN A 167 -5.96 10.17 22.11
C ASN A 167 -6.43 11.50 21.49
N LEU A 168 -6.11 11.68 20.20
CA LEU A 168 -6.46 12.83 19.39
C LEU A 168 -7.49 12.45 18.31
N ILE A 169 -8.11 13.46 17.72
CA ILE A 169 -9.05 13.34 16.60
C ILE A 169 -8.25 12.98 15.34
N ALA A 170 -8.57 11.84 14.75
CA ALA A 170 -8.03 11.38 13.47
C ALA A 170 -8.71 12.09 12.28
N PRO A 171 -8.13 12.09 11.07
CA PRO A 171 -8.78 12.71 9.92
C PRO A 171 -10.10 11.99 9.61
N LEU A 172 -11.16 12.75 9.33
CA LEU A 172 -12.50 12.20 9.08
C LEU A 172 -12.71 11.81 7.60
N MET A 173 -12.04 12.52 6.70
CA MET A 173 -12.26 12.42 5.27
C MET A 173 -11.00 12.64 4.46
N GLU A 174 -11.02 12.10 3.25
CA GLU A 174 -10.01 12.33 2.21
C GLU A 174 -10.67 13.05 1.03
N GLN A 175 -9.92 13.96 0.40
CA GLN A 175 -10.32 14.67 -0.82
C GLN A 175 -9.41 14.27 -2.00
N PRO A 176 -9.71 13.14 -2.68
CA PRO A 176 -8.92 12.65 -3.80
C PRO A 176 -9.53 12.99 -5.16
N GLN A 177 -8.71 12.93 -6.20
CA GLN A 177 -9.21 12.93 -7.57
C GLN A 177 -10.02 11.64 -7.79
N TYR A 178 -11.21 11.76 -8.35
CA TYR A 178 -11.98 10.59 -8.78
C TYR A 178 -12.86 10.94 -9.96
N ASN A 179 -12.77 10.13 -11.00
CA ASN A 179 -13.64 10.18 -12.18
C ASN A 179 -13.44 8.90 -12.99
N MET A 180 -14.21 8.74 -14.07
CA MET A 180 -14.14 7.57 -14.94
C MET A 180 -12.74 7.25 -15.51
N PHE A 181 -11.81 8.21 -15.53
CA PHE A 181 -10.43 8.01 -15.99
C PHE A 181 -9.38 7.99 -14.86
N HIS A 182 -9.78 8.16 -13.61
CA HIS A 182 -8.88 8.17 -12.45
C HIS A 182 -9.58 7.50 -11.26
N ARG A 183 -9.25 6.23 -11.02
CA ARG A 183 -10.05 5.32 -10.18
C ARG A 183 -9.26 4.63 -9.08
N ASP A 184 -7.98 4.34 -9.32
CA ASP A 184 -7.18 3.42 -8.49
C ASP A 184 -7.15 3.78 -7.00
N ARG A 185 -7.00 5.07 -6.66
CA ARG A 185 -6.93 5.45 -5.23
C ARG A 185 -8.23 5.13 -4.51
N VAL A 186 -9.36 5.57 -5.05
CA VAL A 186 -10.67 5.42 -4.40
C VAL A 186 -11.18 3.98 -4.46
N GLU A 187 -11.06 3.31 -5.61
CA GLU A 187 -11.63 1.98 -5.84
C GLU A 187 -10.69 0.83 -5.46
N LYS A 188 -9.42 1.10 -5.13
CA LYS A 188 -8.45 0.09 -4.71
C LYS A 188 -7.70 0.50 -3.44
N GLU A 189 -6.91 1.56 -3.50
CA GLU A 189 -5.99 1.95 -2.42
C GLU A 189 -6.72 2.28 -1.10
N TYR A 190 -7.86 2.95 -1.18
CA TYR A 190 -8.61 3.49 -0.04
C TYR A 190 -9.69 2.55 0.50
N LEU A 191 -9.95 1.42 -0.15
CA LEU A 191 -10.94 0.46 0.34
C LEU A 191 -10.71 0.05 1.81
N PRO A 192 -9.47 -0.18 2.28
CA PRO A 192 -9.22 -0.44 3.69
C PRO A 192 -9.56 0.75 4.60
N LEU A 193 -9.39 2.00 4.14
CA LEU A 193 -9.69 3.19 4.93
C LEU A 193 -11.21 3.33 5.15
N PHE A 194 -11.99 3.15 4.09
CA PHE A 194 -13.46 3.14 4.17
C PHE A 194 -13.96 2.01 5.07
N LYS A 195 -13.35 0.83 4.99
CA LYS A 195 -13.74 -0.32 5.81
C LYS A 195 -13.36 -0.15 7.29
N ASN A 196 -12.11 0.24 7.56
CA ASN A 196 -11.54 0.19 8.91
C ASN A 196 -11.84 1.45 9.71
N TYR A 197 -11.74 2.62 9.07
CA TYR A 197 -11.92 3.91 9.72
C TYR A 197 -13.26 4.57 9.38
N LYS A 198 -13.99 4.02 8.40
CA LYS A 198 -15.26 4.58 7.91
C LYS A 198 -15.12 6.05 7.52
N MET A 199 -13.99 6.39 6.88
CA MET A 199 -13.76 7.73 6.37
C MET A 199 -14.75 8.07 5.26
N GLY A 200 -15.07 9.36 5.12
CA GLY A 200 -15.79 9.87 3.96
C GLY A 200 -14.85 10.26 2.84
N ALA A 201 -15.35 10.29 1.60
CA ALA A 201 -14.64 10.89 0.47
C ALA A 201 -15.41 12.09 -0.10
N THR A 202 -14.71 13.21 -0.24
CA THR A 202 -15.18 14.41 -0.95
C THR A 202 -14.37 14.56 -2.22
N ILE A 203 -14.81 14.00 -3.34
CA ILE A 203 -13.93 13.87 -4.53
C ILE A 203 -13.90 15.12 -5.39
N TRP A 204 -12.77 15.36 -6.05
CA TRP A 204 -12.58 16.51 -6.95
C TRP A 204 -12.31 16.10 -8.40
N SER A 205 -12.52 17.05 -9.32
CA SER A 205 -12.45 16.85 -10.78
C SER A 205 -13.28 15.67 -11.31
N PRO A 206 -14.56 15.54 -10.97
CA PRO A 206 -15.42 14.45 -11.44
C PRO A 206 -15.60 14.45 -12.96
N LEU A 207 -15.44 15.61 -13.60
CA LEU A 207 -15.53 15.77 -15.06
C LEU A 207 -14.18 15.78 -15.78
N ALA A 208 -13.08 15.42 -15.09
CA ALA A 208 -11.72 15.46 -15.65
C ALA A 208 -11.41 16.79 -16.36
N SER A 209 -11.57 17.90 -15.63
CA SER A 209 -11.41 19.27 -16.15
C SER A 209 -12.33 19.64 -17.33
N GLY A 210 -13.45 18.94 -17.49
CA GLY A 210 -14.45 19.18 -18.53
C GLY A 210 -14.41 18.17 -19.68
N LEU A 211 -13.41 17.29 -19.73
CA LEU A 211 -13.30 16.25 -20.76
C LEU A 211 -14.52 15.32 -20.78
N LEU A 212 -14.99 14.90 -19.60
CA LEU A 212 -16.15 14.02 -19.49
C LEU A 212 -17.50 14.71 -19.78
N SER A 213 -17.51 16.01 -20.09
CA SER A 213 -18.72 16.65 -20.62
C SER A 213 -18.87 16.50 -22.14
N GLY A 214 -17.86 15.95 -22.84
CA GLY A 214 -17.84 15.85 -24.30
C GLY A 214 -17.57 17.15 -25.05
N LYS A 215 -17.36 18.29 -24.37
CA LYS A 215 -17.16 19.59 -25.03
C LYS A 215 -15.87 19.68 -25.84
N TYR A 216 -14.92 18.77 -25.60
CA TYR A 216 -13.63 18.69 -26.30
C TYR A 216 -13.62 17.67 -27.45
N ASN A 217 -14.75 17.06 -27.78
CA ASN A 217 -14.86 16.01 -28.79
C ASN A 217 -14.46 16.46 -30.20
N GLU A 218 -14.63 17.74 -30.50
CA GLU A 218 -14.39 18.37 -31.81
C GLU A 218 -13.35 19.50 -31.72
N GLY A 219 -12.47 19.46 -30.69
CA GLY A 219 -11.48 20.50 -30.41
C GLY A 219 -11.82 21.34 -29.17
N ILE A 220 -10.96 22.32 -28.85
CA ILE A 220 -11.05 23.13 -27.62
C ILE A 220 -11.91 24.38 -27.89
N PRO A 221 -13.10 24.52 -27.27
CA PRO A 221 -13.89 25.75 -27.40
C PRO A 221 -13.18 26.95 -26.76
N GLY A 222 -13.30 28.13 -27.39
CA GLY A 222 -12.59 29.35 -26.97
C GLY A 222 -13.00 29.90 -25.60
N ASP A 223 -14.21 29.62 -25.13
CA ASP A 223 -14.71 30.02 -23.80
C ASP A 223 -14.52 28.91 -22.73
N SER A 224 -13.85 27.81 -23.10
CA SER A 224 -13.66 26.68 -22.21
C SER A 224 -12.51 26.89 -21.22
N ARG A 225 -12.53 26.13 -20.12
CA ARG A 225 -11.46 26.15 -19.11
C ARG A 225 -10.08 25.87 -19.71
N LEU A 226 -10.01 24.96 -20.68
CA LEU A 226 -8.77 24.64 -21.37
C LEU A 226 -8.32 25.75 -22.32
N ALA A 227 -9.12 26.76 -22.68
CA ALA A 227 -8.64 27.87 -23.50
C ALA A 227 -7.83 28.93 -22.71
N LEU A 228 -7.80 28.85 -21.37
CA LEU A 228 -7.07 29.80 -20.52
C LEU A 228 -5.54 29.68 -20.77
N GLN A 229 -4.95 30.68 -21.42
CA GLN A 229 -3.54 30.65 -21.84
C GLN A 229 -2.56 30.80 -20.66
N ASP A 230 -2.87 31.63 -19.67
CA ASP A 230 -1.96 32.00 -18.57
C ASP A 230 -1.99 31.05 -17.36
N ASN A 231 -2.31 29.77 -17.59
CA ASN A 231 -2.35 28.77 -16.51
C ASN A 231 -1.55 27.53 -16.89
N ALA A 232 -0.43 27.30 -16.20
CA ALA A 232 0.48 26.17 -16.46
C ALA A 232 -0.20 24.81 -16.33
N VAL A 233 -1.16 24.66 -15.40
CA VAL A 233 -1.95 23.43 -15.25
C VAL A 233 -2.86 23.23 -16.45
N MET A 234 -3.54 24.29 -16.91
CA MET A 234 -4.41 24.20 -18.09
C MET A 234 -3.62 23.93 -19.37
N LYS A 235 -2.41 24.50 -19.51
CA LYS A 235 -1.51 24.18 -20.62
C LYS A 235 -1.16 22.69 -20.64
N ARG A 236 -0.72 22.13 -19.52
CA ARG A 236 -0.43 20.68 -19.43
C ARG A 236 -1.65 19.81 -19.78
N LEU A 237 -2.84 20.22 -19.33
CA LEU A 237 -4.08 19.50 -19.65
C LEU A 237 -4.47 19.61 -21.13
N ARG A 238 -4.24 20.77 -21.77
CA ARG A 238 -4.41 20.94 -23.22
C ARG A 238 -3.47 20.02 -23.98
N ASP A 239 -2.18 20.11 -23.69
CA ASP A 239 -1.14 19.34 -24.38
C ASP A 239 -1.40 17.83 -24.23
N ALA A 240 -1.96 17.41 -23.09
CA ALA A 240 -2.35 16.02 -22.85
C ALA A 240 -3.50 15.52 -23.76
N LEU A 241 -4.37 16.39 -24.29
CA LEU A 241 -5.44 15.99 -25.21
C LEU A 241 -4.90 15.55 -26.57
N ASP A 242 -3.78 16.13 -27.02
CA ASP A 242 -3.17 15.85 -28.32
C ASP A 242 -2.31 14.57 -28.32
N THR A 243 -2.06 14.00 -27.14
CA THR A 243 -1.40 12.70 -26.99
C THR A 243 -2.28 11.54 -27.45
N GLU A 244 -1.69 10.37 -27.69
CA GLU A 244 -2.46 9.17 -28.04
C GLU A 244 -3.46 8.80 -26.94
N ASP A 245 -3.04 8.85 -25.68
CA ASP A 245 -3.92 8.63 -24.52
C ASP A 245 -5.08 9.63 -24.47
N GLY A 246 -4.81 10.90 -24.83
CA GLY A 246 -5.83 11.95 -24.94
C GLY A 246 -6.89 11.61 -26.00
N ARG A 247 -6.47 11.21 -27.20
CA ARG A 247 -7.35 10.77 -28.29
C ARG A 247 -8.16 9.52 -27.94
N VAL A 248 -7.55 8.55 -27.26
CA VAL A 248 -8.25 7.36 -26.75
C VAL A 248 -9.32 7.78 -25.74
N LYS A 249 -9.02 8.69 -24.81
CA LYS A 249 -10.01 9.21 -23.86
C LYS A 249 -11.16 9.92 -24.57
N ILE A 250 -10.90 10.77 -25.55
CA ILE A 250 -11.95 11.43 -26.35
C ILE A 250 -12.85 10.40 -27.05
N THR A 251 -12.26 9.35 -27.63
CA THR A 251 -13.00 8.26 -28.27
C THR A 251 -13.91 7.54 -27.27
N LYS A 252 -13.42 7.28 -26.05
CA LYS A 252 -14.23 6.73 -24.95
C LYS A 252 -15.36 7.69 -24.57
N VAL A 253 -15.11 8.99 -24.45
CA VAL A 253 -16.15 10.00 -24.17
C VAL A 253 -17.23 10.03 -25.25
N LYS A 254 -16.88 9.92 -26.53
CA LYS A 254 -17.85 9.79 -27.63
C LYS A 254 -18.75 8.55 -27.46
N LYS A 255 -18.20 7.41 -27.04
CA LYS A 255 -18.99 6.20 -26.73
C LYS A 255 -19.88 6.40 -25.50
N LEU A 256 -19.39 7.04 -24.44
CA LEU A 256 -20.17 7.37 -23.25
C LEU A 256 -21.37 8.27 -23.58
N ALA A 257 -21.20 9.21 -24.53
CA ALA A 257 -22.30 10.08 -24.98
C ALA A 257 -23.47 9.29 -25.61
N ASN A 258 -23.21 8.13 -26.23
CA ASN A 258 -24.26 7.27 -26.76
C ASN A 258 -25.10 6.66 -25.62
N ILE A 259 -24.45 6.21 -24.54
CA ILE A 259 -25.16 5.70 -23.34
C ILE A 259 -25.93 6.84 -22.67
N ALA A 260 -25.31 8.03 -22.55
CA ALA A 260 -25.98 9.18 -21.97
C ALA A 260 -27.28 9.53 -22.73
N LYS A 261 -27.26 9.45 -24.07
CA LYS A 261 -28.44 9.63 -24.93
C LYS A 261 -29.52 8.57 -24.71
N GLN A 262 -29.14 7.31 -24.49
CA GLN A 262 -30.09 6.23 -24.17
C GLN A 262 -30.81 6.48 -22.84
N LEU A 263 -30.11 7.11 -21.89
CA LEU A 263 -30.62 7.48 -20.57
C LEU A 263 -31.30 8.87 -20.52
N ASP A 264 -31.46 9.53 -21.67
CA ASP A 264 -31.99 10.90 -21.77
C ASP A 264 -31.27 11.92 -20.85
N CYS A 265 -29.94 11.83 -20.80
CA CYS A 265 -29.11 12.72 -19.98
C CYS A 265 -27.87 13.21 -20.74
N THR A 266 -27.21 14.24 -20.20
CA THR A 266 -25.94 14.74 -20.74
C THR A 266 -24.77 13.86 -20.30
N THR A 267 -23.67 13.84 -21.06
CA THR A 267 -22.46 13.09 -20.66
C THR A 267 -21.90 13.59 -19.33
N SER A 268 -22.03 14.88 -19.02
CA SER A 268 -21.73 15.47 -17.72
C SER A 268 -22.57 14.84 -16.60
N GLN A 269 -23.89 14.75 -16.79
CA GLN A 269 -24.80 14.14 -15.82
C GLN A 269 -24.47 12.67 -15.59
N LEU A 270 -24.22 11.90 -16.66
CA LEU A 270 -23.80 10.50 -16.58
C LEU A 270 -22.51 10.34 -15.77
N ALA A 271 -21.49 11.17 -16.05
CA ALA A 271 -20.21 11.11 -15.34
C ALA A 271 -20.33 11.44 -13.85
N LEU A 272 -21.14 12.44 -13.50
CA LEU A 272 -21.42 12.80 -12.11
C LEU A 272 -22.21 11.69 -11.39
N ALA A 273 -23.24 11.15 -12.04
CA ALA A 273 -24.05 10.07 -11.50
C ALA A 273 -23.22 8.80 -11.25
N TRP A 274 -22.29 8.47 -12.15
CA TRP A 274 -21.35 7.37 -11.98
C TRP A 274 -20.45 7.57 -10.74
N CYS A 275 -19.94 8.78 -10.51
CA CYS A 275 -19.16 9.07 -9.31
C CYS A 275 -20.03 8.90 -8.03
N LEU A 276 -21.26 9.39 -8.07
CA LEU A 276 -22.23 9.32 -6.96
C LEU A 276 -22.72 7.91 -6.64
N LYS A 277 -22.61 6.97 -7.61
CA LYS A 277 -23.00 5.57 -7.45
C LYS A 277 -22.09 4.82 -6.45
N ASN A 278 -20.85 5.27 -6.27
CA ASN A 278 -19.94 4.68 -5.31
C ASN A 278 -20.35 5.09 -3.87
N PRO A 279 -20.70 4.13 -3.00
CA PRO A 279 -21.24 4.42 -1.66
C PRO A 279 -20.23 5.06 -0.71
N ASN A 280 -18.93 4.98 -1.01
CA ASN A 280 -17.88 5.62 -0.20
C ASN A 280 -17.75 7.12 -0.49
N ILE A 281 -18.40 7.62 -1.54
CA ILE A 281 -18.40 9.04 -1.91
C ILE A 281 -19.52 9.75 -1.15
N SER A 282 -19.12 10.58 -0.18
CA SER A 282 -20.02 11.44 0.57
C SER A 282 -20.43 12.67 -0.24
N SER A 283 -19.51 13.26 -1.01
CA SER A 283 -19.82 14.40 -1.88
C SER A 283 -18.93 14.47 -3.12
N VAL A 284 -19.48 14.97 -4.21
CA VAL A 284 -18.80 15.22 -5.49
C VAL A 284 -18.65 16.73 -5.71
N ILE A 285 -17.41 17.22 -5.64
CA ILE A 285 -17.10 18.64 -5.77
C ILE A 285 -17.13 19.02 -7.25
N THR A 286 -18.13 19.81 -7.63
CA THR A 286 -18.28 20.37 -8.97
C THR A 286 -17.69 21.77 -9.05
N GLY A 287 -17.24 22.18 -10.23
CA GLY A 287 -16.87 23.56 -10.50
C GLY A 287 -17.83 24.15 -11.53
N ALA A 288 -18.30 25.37 -11.30
CA ALA A 288 -19.24 26.04 -12.19
C ALA A 288 -18.89 27.52 -12.39
N SER A 289 -18.78 27.94 -13.65
CA SER A 289 -18.56 29.34 -14.04
C SER A 289 -19.85 30.09 -14.36
N LYS A 290 -20.98 29.38 -14.45
CA LYS A 290 -22.31 29.94 -14.68
C LYS A 290 -23.35 29.15 -13.87
N PRO A 291 -24.40 29.79 -13.31
CA PRO A 291 -25.47 29.10 -12.58
C PRO A 291 -26.12 27.93 -13.31
N SER A 292 -26.34 28.06 -14.62
CA SER A 292 -26.96 27.01 -15.44
C SER A 292 -26.19 25.67 -15.43
N GLN A 293 -24.87 25.69 -15.22
CA GLN A 293 -24.09 24.47 -15.07
C GLN A 293 -24.43 23.74 -13.77
N LEU A 294 -24.76 24.48 -12.69
CA LEU A 294 -25.18 23.88 -11.43
C LEU A 294 -26.55 23.23 -11.57
N GLU A 295 -27.50 23.93 -12.22
CA GLU A 295 -28.83 23.41 -12.55
C GLU A 295 -28.76 22.14 -13.42
N GLU A 296 -27.82 22.08 -14.37
CA GLU A 296 -27.56 20.88 -15.17
C GLU A 296 -26.96 19.76 -14.31
N ASN A 297 -25.95 20.07 -13.48
CA ASN A 297 -25.22 19.09 -12.69
C ASN A 297 -26.11 18.41 -11.64
N VAL A 298 -27.01 19.14 -10.96
CA VAL A 298 -27.88 18.54 -9.94
C VAL A 298 -28.86 17.52 -10.49
N LYS A 299 -29.20 17.58 -11.78
CA LYS A 299 -30.04 16.56 -12.45
C LYS A 299 -29.35 15.19 -12.48
N ALA A 300 -28.03 15.12 -12.31
CA ALA A 300 -27.30 13.85 -12.20
C ALA A 300 -27.83 12.95 -11.07
N LEU A 301 -28.39 13.54 -9.99
CA LEU A 301 -28.99 12.77 -8.89
C LEU A 301 -30.15 11.88 -9.38
N GLY A 302 -30.92 12.35 -10.36
CA GLY A 302 -31.99 11.56 -10.98
C GLY A 302 -31.49 10.43 -11.87
N ILE A 303 -30.22 10.46 -12.27
CA ILE A 303 -29.60 9.44 -13.15
C ILE A 303 -28.99 8.30 -12.34
N VAL A 304 -28.54 8.54 -11.11
CA VAL A 304 -27.98 7.52 -10.20
C VAL A 304 -28.83 6.22 -10.11
N PRO A 305 -30.17 6.29 -9.91
CA PRO A 305 -31.00 5.09 -9.86
C PRO A 305 -31.13 4.38 -11.22
N LEU A 306 -30.94 5.09 -12.34
CA LEU A 306 -30.99 4.53 -13.69
C LEU A 306 -29.73 3.73 -14.05
N LEU A 307 -28.62 3.90 -13.32
CA LEU A 307 -27.39 3.14 -13.51
C LEU A 307 -27.56 1.70 -12.98
N THR A 308 -28.24 0.86 -13.78
CA THR A 308 -28.40 -0.58 -13.54
C THR A 308 -27.07 -1.32 -13.70
N GLU A 309 -27.01 -2.59 -13.28
CA GLU A 309 -25.81 -3.43 -13.46
C GLU A 309 -25.40 -3.57 -14.92
N GLU A 310 -26.36 -3.67 -15.84
CA GLU A 310 -26.12 -3.74 -17.29
C GLU A 310 -25.48 -2.47 -17.83
N ILE A 311 -25.98 -1.31 -17.41
CA ILE A 311 -25.42 -0.02 -17.81
C ILE A 311 -24.03 0.14 -17.21
N MET A 312 -23.85 -0.22 -15.95
CA MET A 312 -22.54 -0.20 -15.30
C MET A 312 -21.55 -1.10 -16.04
N ALA A 313 -21.93 -2.32 -16.44
CA ALA A 313 -21.09 -3.21 -17.23
C ALA A 313 -20.71 -2.57 -18.59
N SER A 314 -21.66 -1.95 -19.28
CA SER A 314 -21.40 -1.24 -20.54
C SER A 314 -20.42 -0.07 -20.36
N LEU A 315 -20.52 0.66 -19.24
CA LEU A 315 -19.56 1.71 -18.89
C LEU A 315 -18.16 1.11 -18.63
N GLU A 316 -18.07 0.00 -17.90
CA GLU A 316 -16.81 -0.69 -17.65
C GLU A 316 -16.13 -1.16 -18.93
N ASP A 317 -16.89 -1.68 -19.89
CA ASP A 317 -16.36 -2.13 -21.19
C ASP A 317 -15.80 -0.96 -22.01
N ILE A 318 -16.46 0.20 -21.99
CA ILE A 318 -15.96 1.41 -22.66
C ILE A 318 -14.69 1.93 -21.98
N LEU A 319 -14.71 1.99 -20.65
CA LEU A 319 -13.62 2.58 -19.88
C LEU A 319 -12.39 1.68 -19.84
N ALA A 320 -12.58 0.36 -19.78
CA ALA A 320 -11.54 -0.66 -19.80
C ALA A 320 -10.36 -0.33 -18.87
N ASN A 321 -10.66 0.19 -17.67
CA ASN A 321 -9.68 0.64 -16.69
C ASN A 321 -10.11 0.34 -15.25
N LYS A 322 -10.98 -0.65 -15.06
CA LYS A 322 -11.44 -1.06 -13.73
C LYS A 322 -10.22 -1.47 -12.89
N PRO A 323 -9.99 -0.85 -11.71
CA PRO A 323 -8.83 -1.18 -10.90
C PRO A 323 -8.80 -2.65 -10.52
N ALA A 324 -7.68 -3.31 -10.75
CA ALA A 324 -7.47 -4.68 -10.31
C ALA A 324 -7.24 -4.70 -8.80
N LEU A 325 -8.22 -5.22 -8.05
CA LEU A 325 -8.06 -5.46 -6.61
C LEU A 325 -6.92 -6.46 -6.39
N ASP A 326 -6.09 -6.21 -5.38
CA ASP A 326 -4.95 -7.07 -5.10
C ASP A 326 -5.38 -8.52 -4.86
N TYR A 327 -4.52 -9.44 -5.30
CA TYR A 327 -4.79 -10.87 -5.41
C TYR A 327 -5.26 -11.47 -4.08
N ASN A 328 -6.54 -11.86 -4.00
CA ASN A 328 -7.09 -12.55 -2.85
C ASN A 328 -6.75 -14.05 -2.94
N PHE A 329 -5.67 -14.47 -2.27
CA PHE A 329 -5.22 -15.87 -2.18
C PHE A 329 -6.34 -16.87 -1.82
N ARG A 330 -7.41 -16.44 -1.13
CA ARG A 330 -8.54 -17.32 -0.75
C ARG A 330 -9.47 -17.67 -1.90
N THR A 331 -9.64 -16.79 -2.90
CA THR A 331 -10.57 -17.00 -4.02
C THR A 331 -9.87 -17.46 -5.29
N THR A 332 -8.63 -17.03 -5.52
CA THR A 332 -7.86 -17.43 -6.70
C THR A 332 -7.00 -18.68 -6.48
N GLY A 333 -6.81 -19.12 -5.24
CA GLY A 333 -6.04 -20.34 -4.92
C GLY A 333 -6.57 -21.62 -5.56
N PHE A 334 -7.89 -21.74 -5.75
CA PHE A 334 -8.49 -22.95 -6.35
C PHE A 334 -8.27 -23.06 -7.87
N LEU A 335 -8.29 -21.93 -8.60
CA LEU A 335 -8.08 -21.93 -10.05
C LEU A 335 -6.58 -21.89 -10.41
N ALA A 336 -5.78 -21.18 -9.61
CA ALA A 336 -4.34 -21.06 -9.82
C ALA A 336 -3.59 -22.35 -9.50
N MET A 337 -4.00 -23.15 -8.50
CA MET A 337 -3.36 -24.45 -8.24
C MET A 337 -3.44 -25.39 -9.45
N PHE A 338 -4.52 -25.34 -10.22
CA PHE A 338 -4.67 -26.19 -11.41
C PHE A 338 -3.76 -25.76 -12.57
N THR A 339 -3.57 -24.45 -12.76
CA THR A 339 -2.73 -23.92 -13.85
C THR A 339 -1.24 -23.92 -13.48
N THR A 340 -0.89 -23.66 -12.22
CA THR A 340 0.50 -23.74 -11.75
C THR A 340 1.02 -25.17 -11.77
N THR A 341 0.19 -26.19 -11.51
CA THR A 341 0.63 -27.59 -11.59
C THR A 341 1.01 -28.00 -13.02
N ILE A 342 0.31 -27.46 -14.02
CA ILE A 342 0.59 -27.68 -15.45
C ILE A 342 1.86 -26.93 -15.88
N ILE A 343 2.05 -25.70 -15.39
CA ILE A 343 3.24 -24.89 -15.68
C ILE A 343 4.49 -25.44 -14.97
N LEU A 344 4.37 -25.92 -13.73
CA LEU A 344 5.47 -26.56 -12.98
C LEU A 344 5.92 -27.86 -13.68
N LEU A 345 4.99 -28.62 -14.25
CA LEU A 345 5.32 -29.80 -15.08
C LEU A 345 6.11 -29.42 -16.35
N SER A 346 5.85 -28.24 -16.91
CA SER A 346 6.54 -27.76 -18.11
C SER A 346 7.90 -27.09 -17.83
N LEU A 347 8.08 -26.53 -16.63
CA LEU A 347 9.33 -25.86 -16.21
C LEU A 347 10.38 -26.82 -15.62
N LEU A 348 10.01 -28.07 -15.35
CA LEU A 348 10.95 -29.15 -15.01
C LEU A 348 11.93 -29.51 -16.14
N PHE A 349 11.77 -28.93 -17.34
CA PHE A 349 12.63 -29.17 -18.51
C PHE A 349 13.63 -28.04 -18.80
N SER A 350 13.91 -27.13 -17.87
CA SER A 350 14.92 -26.08 -18.11
C SER A 350 15.71 -25.71 -16.86
N SER A 351 16.83 -26.40 -16.65
CA SER A 351 18.00 -25.88 -15.90
C SER A 351 18.54 -24.67 -16.69
N ILE A 352 19.05 -23.58 -16.11
CA ILE A 352 20.21 -23.50 -15.21
C ILE A 352 20.05 -22.27 -14.28
N ALA A 353 20.25 -22.46 -12.99
CA ALA A 353 20.70 -21.42 -12.06
C ALA A 353 21.66 -22.07 -11.06
N GLU A 354 22.93 -21.70 -11.10
CA GLU A 354 23.96 -22.20 -10.19
C GLU A 354 24.06 -21.29 -8.96
N ALA A 355 23.63 -21.84 -7.81
CA ALA A 355 24.10 -21.52 -6.47
C ALA A 355 23.71 -22.72 -5.58
N THR A 356 24.65 -23.63 -5.32
CA THR A 356 24.41 -24.86 -4.55
C THR A 356 24.65 -24.65 -3.06
N ALA A 357 23.82 -23.81 -2.44
CA ALA A 357 23.50 -24.04 -1.03
C ALA A 357 22.51 -25.21 -1.01
N LEU A 358 22.98 -26.39 -0.62
CA LEU A 358 22.12 -27.56 -0.47
C LEU A 358 21.48 -27.49 0.92
N THR A 359 20.15 -27.33 0.93
CA THR A 359 19.33 -27.49 2.14
C THR A 359 18.79 -28.90 2.17
N TYR A 360 19.03 -29.63 3.26
CA TYR A 360 18.54 -30.99 3.43
C TYR A 360 17.85 -31.18 4.78
N ASN A 361 16.81 -32.01 4.80
CA ASN A 361 16.08 -32.36 6.00
C ASN A 361 16.56 -33.74 6.49
N VAL A 362 17.30 -33.78 7.59
CA VAL A 362 17.78 -35.00 8.23
C VAL A 362 16.73 -35.45 9.24
N GLY A 363 16.04 -36.54 8.93
CA GLY A 363 15.04 -37.16 9.78
C GLY A 363 15.61 -37.65 11.12
N ALA A 364 14.73 -38.06 12.04
CA ALA A 364 15.14 -38.65 13.31
C ALA A 364 15.84 -40.00 13.07
N HIS A 365 17.01 -40.22 13.67
CA HIS A 365 17.85 -41.40 13.46
C HIS A 365 18.29 -41.64 12.01
N GLU A 366 18.28 -40.59 11.19
CA GLU A 366 18.77 -40.65 9.82
C GLU A 366 20.24 -40.27 9.75
N ARG A 367 20.98 -40.99 8.89
CA ARG A 367 22.32 -40.62 8.43
C ARG A 367 22.28 -40.33 6.93
N ALA A 368 22.45 -39.06 6.57
CA ALA A 368 22.46 -38.60 5.19
C ALA A 368 23.88 -38.25 4.75
N CYS A 369 24.36 -38.81 3.65
CA CYS A 369 25.71 -38.61 3.15
C CYS A 369 25.71 -37.97 1.75
N PHE A 370 26.55 -36.98 1.57
CA PHE A 370 26.76 -36.24 0.33
C PHE A 370 28.20 -36.42 -0.14
N TYR A 371 28.41 -36.29 -1.45
CA TYR A 371 29.67 -36.68 -2.07
C TYR A 371 30.17 -35.58 -3.00
N ALA A 372 31.48 -35.36 -3.00
CA ALA A 372 32.14 -34.43 -3.91
C ALA A 372 33.42 -35.05 -4.48
N TRP A 373 33.64 -34.89 -5.78
CA TRP A 373 34.75 -35.50 -6.50
C TRP A 373 35.93 -34.55 -6.66
N ALA A 374 37.12 -34.96 -6.22
CA ALA A 374 38.37 -34.26 -6.50
C ALA A 374 39.10 -34.92 -7.69
N ASP A 375 39.30 -34.15 -8.75
CA ASP A 375 39.96 -34.53 -10.02
C ASP A 375 41.50 -34.43 -9.97
N VAL A 376 42.05 -33.55 -9.12
CA VAL A 376 43.50 -33.29 -9.00
C VAL A 376 43.94 -33.28 -7.53
N PRO A 377 45.09 -33.88 -7.19
CA PRO A 377 45.60 -33.85 -5.82
C PRO A 377 46.03 -32.44 -5.42
N LYS A 378 45.94 -32.15 -4.12
CA LYS A 378 46.23 -30.88 -3.44
C LYS A 378 45.27 -29.72 -3.71
N LYS A 379 44.07 -29.97 -4.25
CA LYS A 379 43.01 -28.95 -4.31
C LYS A 379 42.47 -28.64 -2.92
N LYS A 380 42.10 -27.38 -2.67
CA LYS A 380 41.37 -27.04 -1.44
C LYS A 380 39.91 -27.41 -1.57
N LEU A 381 39.40 -28.07 -0.54
CA LEU A 381 37.99 -28.39 -0.38
C LEU A 381 37.47 -27.59 0.81
N ALA A 382 36.53 -26.69 0.58
CA ALA A 382 35.81 -25.96 1.62
C ALA A 382 34.47 -26.65 1.91
N PHE A 383 34.13 -26.76 3.18
CA PHE A 383 32.89 -27.35 3.65
C PHE A 383 32.30 -26.47 4.75
N TYR A 384 31.10 -25.95 4.49
CA TYR A 384 30.32 -25.16 5.42
C TYR A 384 29.02 -25.89 5.73
N PHE A 385 28.56 -25.82 6.98
CA PHE A 385 27.20 -26.22 7.35
C PHE A 385 26.63 -25.38 8.49
N ALA A 386 25.30 -25.30 8.55
CA ALA A 386 24.56 -24.70 9.66
C ALA A 386 23.17 -25.34 9.81
N VAL A 387 22.83 -25.76 11.03
CA VAL A 387 21.49 -26.27 11.37
C VAL A 387 20.52 -25.10 11.51
N GLN A 388 19.51 -25.05 10.64
CA GLN A 388 18.55 -23.95 10.55
C GLN A 388 17.37 -24.13 11.51
N SER A 389 16.88 -25.36 11.65
CA SER A 389 15.73 -25.70 12.50
C SER A 389 15.81 -27.12 13.03
N GLY A 390 15.05 -27.40 14.10
CA GLY A 390 14.93 -28.74 14.68
C GLY A 390 15.73 -28.94 15.97
N GLY A 391 15.09 -29.54 16.98
CA GLY A 391 15.72 -29.95 18.24
C GLY A 391 16.53 -28.84 18.94
N SER A 392 17.75 -29.19 19.39
CA SER A 392 18.73 -28.29 20.02
C SER A 392 19.64 -27.56 19.01
N PHE A 393 19.28 -27.64 17.72
CA PHE A 393 20.04 -27.15 16.57
C PHE A 393 21.45 -27.76 16.45
N ASP A 394 21.64 -28.98 16.95
CA ASP A 394 22.91 -29.72 16.93
C ASP A 394 22.89 -30.83 15.86
N ILE A 395 24.03 -31.22 15.30
CA ILE A 395 24.12 -32.38 14.41
C ILE A 395 25.52 -32.99 14.47
N ASP A 396 25.60 -34.30 14.24
CA ASP A 396 26.87 -35.00 14.15
C ASP A 396 27.33 -35.01 12.69
N VAL A 397 28.60 -34.68 12.45
CA VAL A 397 29.17 -34.56 11.11
C VAL A 397 30.42 -35.42 10.97
N ASP A 398 30.48 -36.24 9.92
CA ASP A 398 31.60 -37.12 9.60
C ASP A 398 32.03 -36.89 8.15
N VAL A 399 33.29 -36.48 7.95
CA VAL A 399 33.89 -36.25 6.62
C VAL A 399 35.01 -37.25 6.39
N ARG A 400 34.98 -37.96 5.25
CA ARG A 400 35.99 -38.98 4.91
C ARG A 400 36.60 -38.76 3.53
N ASP A 401 37.85 -39.21 3.39
CA ASP A 401 38.56 -39.23 2.12
C ASP A 401 38.16 -40.44 1.25
N PRO A 402 38.65 -40.53 -0.01
CA PRO A 402 38.34 -41.65 -0.91
C PRO A 402 38.77 -43.03 -0.38
N ASN A 403 39.73 -43.07 0.54
CA ASN A 403 40.22 -44.30 1.19
C ASN A 403 39.46 -44.60 2.50
N GLN A 404 38.34 -43.93 2.75
CA GLN A 404 37.53 -44.03 3.98
C GLN A 404 38.28 -43.59 5.26
N LYS A 405 39.37 -42.83 5.14
CA LYS A 405 40.05 -42.23 6.27
C LYS A 405 39.26 -41.01 6.74
N GLN A 406 38.95 -40.98 8.02
CA GLN A 406 38.24 -39.87 8.65
C GLN A 406 39.11 -38.60 8.66
N MET A 407 38.57 -37.52 8.09
CA MET A 407 39.21 -36.21 8.02
C MET A 407 38.66 -35.25 9.08
N LEU A 408 37.36 -35.33 9.37
CA LEU A 408 36.67 -34.53 10.37
C LEU A 408 35.58 -35.37 11.01
N SER A 409 35.47 -35.34 12.33
CA SER A 409 34.33 -35.85 13.06
C SER A 409 33.97 -34.86 14.15
N LEU A 410 32.72 -34.43 14.13
CA LEU A 410 32.16 -33.46 15.06
C LEU A 410 30.90 -34.06 15.67
N GLU A 411 30.74 -33.87 16.97
CA GLU A 411 29.56 -34.31 17.71
C GLU A 411 28.81 -33.07 18.23
N LYS A 412 27.50 -33.05 18.03
CA LYS A 412 26.57 -32.02 18.50
C LYS A 412 26.90 -30.59 18.07
N GLU A 413 27.40 -30.43 16.86
CA GLU A 413 27.76 -29.10 16.37
C GLU A 413 26.59 -28.37 15.73
N ARG A 414 26.56 -27.05 15.92
CA ARG A 414 25.46 -26.22 15.37
C ARG A 414 25.77 -25.66 13.99
N GLN A 415 27.06 -25.41 13.73
CA GLN A 415 27.55 -24.84 12.48
C GLN A 415 29.07 -24.96 12.43
N GLY A 416 29.65 -24.95 11.23
CA GLY A 416 31.09 -24.91 11.05
C GLY A 416 31.48 -24.56 9.63
N ASP A 417 32.72 -24.09 9.48
CA ASP A 417 33.34 -23.73 8.20
C ASP A 417 34.78 -24.28 8.21
N PHE A 418 35.04 -25.26 7.36
CA PHE A 418 36.27 -26.04 7.34
C PHE A 418 36.89 -26.07 5.96
N VAL A 419 38.22 -25.98 5.90
CA VAL A 419 38.99 -26.10 4.66
C VAL A 419 39.99 -27.23 4.78
N PHE A 420 39.91 -28.18 3.86
CA PHE A 420 40.77 -29.35 3.76
C PHE A 420 41.60 -29.31 2.49
N THR A 421 42.70 -30.06 2.47
CA THR A 421 43.48 -30.30 1.25
C THR A 421 43.18 -31.71 0.75
N ALA A 422 42.61 -31.82 -0.45
CA ALA A 422 42.30 -33.09 -1.10
C ALA A 422 43.58 -33.75 -1.60
N ASN A 423 44.24 -34.56 -0.76
CA ASN A 423 45.52 -35.18 -1.10
C ASN A 423 45.41 -36.31 -2.12
N GLU A 424 44.27 -37.00 -2.13
CA GLU A 424 43.97 -38.13 -3.00
C GLU A 424 42.90 -37.76 -4.02
N ILE A 425 43.02 -38.29 -5.24
CA ILE A 425 41.99 -38.18 -6.29
C ILE A 425 40.86 -39.15 -5.96
N GLY A 426 39.62 -38.68 -5.97
CA GLY A 426 38.46 -39.53 -5.72
C GLY A 426 37.30 -38.81 -5.06
N GLU A 427 36.34 -39.60 -4.58
CA GLU A 427 35.11 -39.11 -3.95
C GLU A 427 35.30 -38.91 -2.44
N TYR A 428 35.03 -37.71 -1.95
CA TYR A 428 35.01 -37.36 -0.54
C TYR A 428 33.57 -37.38 -0.04
N SER A 429 33.32 -37.95 1.15
CA SER A 429 31.98 -38.05 1.73
C SER A 429 31.78 -37.09 2.90
N PHE A 430 30.59 -36.50 2.98
CA PHE A 430 30.14 -35.56 4.00
C PHE A 430 28.82 -36.06 4.57
N CYS A 431 28.87 -36.69 5.73
CA CYS A 431 27.71 -37.30 6.35
C CYS A 431 27.20 -36.48 7.53
N PHE A 432 25.89 -36.34 7.61
CA PHE A 432 25.15 -35.76 8.72
C PHE A 432 24.35 -36.87 9.41
N SER A 433 24.51 -37.01 10.72
CA SER A 433 23.77 -38.00 11.52
C SER A 433 22.91 -37.31 12.58
N ASN A 434 21.66 -37.77 12.72
CA ASN A 434 20.72 -37.29 13.73
C ASN A 434 20.34 -38.40 14.73
N ASP A 435 21.34 -39.10 15.26
CA ASP A 435 21.13 -40.29 16.11
C ASP A 435 20.63 -39.94 17.52
N MET A 436 20.97 -38.75 18.01
CA MET A 436 20.70 -38.32 19.39
C MET A 436 19.36 -37.58 19.60
N SER A 437 18.67 -37.11 18.54
CA SER A 437 17.34 -36.51 18.66
C SER A 437 16.26 -37.50 18.25
N THR A 438 15.67 -38.16 19.26
CA THR A 438 14.71 -39.24 19.08
C THR A 438 13.38 -38.85 18.43
N PHE A 439 13.08 -37.56 18.26
CA PHE A 439 11.74 -37.12 17.82
C PHE A 439 11.67 -35.87 16.93
N ALA A 440 12.81 -35.25 16.56
CA ALA A 440 12.80 -34.03 15.76
C ALA A 440 13.68 -34.16 14.52
N GLU A 441 13.09 -33.91 13.36
CA GLU A 441 13.81 -33.68 12.11
C GLU A 441 14.62 -32.38 12.19
N LYS A 442 15.73 -32.31 11.46
CA LYS A 442 16.64 -31.17 11.45
C LYS A 442 16.91 -30.71 10.04
N VAL A 443 16.75 -29.41 9.80
CA VAL A 443 17.08 -28.81 8.51
C VAL A 443 18.49 -28.27 8.56
N VAL A 444 19.34 -28.73 7.64
CA VAL A 444 20.76 -28.37 7.55
C VAL A 444 21.01 -27.70 6.22
N ASP A 445 21.54 -26.50 6.27
CA ASP A 445 22.13 -25.84 5.10
C ASP A 445 23.61 -26.18 5.04
N PHE A 446 24.10 -26.66 3.91
CA PHE A 446 25.51 -26.91 3.72
C PHE A 446 25.99 -26.56 2.31
N GLU A 447 27.29 -26.30 2.20
CA GLU A 447 27.98 -25.92 0.98
C GLU A 447 29.30 -26.69 0.92
N ILE A 448 29.55 -27.37 -0.20
CA ILE A 448 30.81 -28.07 -0.47
C ILE A 448 31.41 -27.41 -1.72
N THR A 449 32.60 -26.85 -1.59
CA THR A 449 33.29 -26.16 -2.69
C THR A 449 34.66 -26.77 -2.90
N ILE A 450 34.96 -27.18 -4.13
CA ILE A 450 36.30 -27.64 -4.52
C ILE A 450 36.93 -26.55 -5.38
N GLU A 451 38.16 -26.15 -5.06
CA GLU A 451 38.89 -25.13 -5.81
C GLU A 451 39.02 -25.54 -7.30
N ASN A 452 38.40 -24.74 -8.18
CA ASN A 452 38.17 -24.92 -9.63
C ASN A 452 37.03 -25.86 -10.06
N GLU A 453 35.79 -25.55 -9.69
CA GLU A 453 34.71 -25.56 -10.70
C GLU A 453 34.86 -24.32 -11.60
N LYS A 454 34.71 -24.49 -12.91
CA LYS A 454 35.07 -23.50 -13.94
C LYS A 454 34.45 -22.14 -13.66
N ARG A 455 35.27 -21.18 -13.20
CA ARG A 455 34.96 -19.75 -13.30
C ARG A 455 34.73 -19.43 -14.77
N THR A 456 33.49 -19.16 -15.15
CA THR A 456 33.11 -18.80 -16.52
C THR A 456 34.04 -17.69 -16.99
N ALA A 457 34.62 -17.89 -18.18
CA ALA A 457 35.64 -17.04 -18.76
C ALA A 457 35.31 -15.55 -18.62
N SER A 458 36.05 -14.85 -17.77
CA SER A 458 36.16 -13.39 -17.78
C SER A 458 37.64 -13.03 -17.61
N LEU A 459 38.25 -12.79 -18.77
CA LEU A 459 39.37 -11.87 -18.98
C LEU A 459 40.54 -11.96 -17.99
N SER A 460 41.30 -13.06 -18.00
CA SER A 460 42.64 -13.03 -17.38
C SER A 460 43.66 -14.02 -17.98
N GLN A 461 43.43 -14.52 -19.22
CA GLN A 461 44.38 -15.42 -19.91
C GLN A 461 44.76 -14.98 -21.32
N ALA A 462 44.52 -13.72 -21.68
CA ALA A 462 45.32 -13.05 -22.69
C ALA A 462 46.26 -12.10 -21.94
N GLU A 463 47.53 -11.99 -22.36
CA GLU A 463 48.59 -11.15 -21.78
C GLU A 463 49.57 -11.80 -20.78
N LYS A 464 49.93 -13.07 -21.01
CA LYS A 464 51.30 -13.52 -20.72
C LYS A 464 52.15 -13.57 -21.99
N GLU A 465 52.23 -12.46 -22.71
CA GLU A 465 53.30 -12.27 -23.69
C GLU A 465 53.66 -10.78 -23.82
N LYS A 466 54.88 -10.46 -23.36
CA LYS A 466 55.69 -9.28 -23.67
C LYS A 466 55.04 -7.90 -23.50
N SER A 467 55.33 -7.23 -22.38
CA SER A 467 55.68 -5.81 -22.40
C SER A 467 56.47 -5.41 -21.15
N LYS A 468 57.65 -4.82 -21.35
CA LYS A 468 58.38 -4.06 -20.33
C LYS A 468 57.74 -2.65 -20.30
N GLY A 469 56.96 -2.35 -19.26
CA GLY A 469 56.26 -1.07 -19.02
C GLY A 469 55.74 -0.98 -17.57
N PRO A 470 55.38 0.21 -17.04
CA PRO A 470 55.55 0.56 -15.62
C PRO A 470 54.65 -0.25 -14.67
N GLN A 471 55.27 -1.19 -13.96
CA GLN A 471 54.67 -2.19 -13.07
C GLN A 471 53.93 -1.61 -11.83
N ALA A 472 53.99 -0.31 -11.56
CA ALA A 472 53.56 0.26 -10.27
C ALA A 472 52.08 0.68 -10.18
N GLN A 473 51.35 0.81 -11.30
CA GLN A 473 49.96 1.28 -11.30
C GLN A 473 48.91 0.16 -11.33
N THR A 474 49.27 -1.05 -11.78
CA THR A 474 48.37 -2.22 -11.75
C THR A 474 48.29 -2.86 -10.36
N ASP A 475 49.40 -2.87 -9.63
CA ASP A 475 49.50 -3.50 -8.30
C ASP A 475 48.58 -2.84 -7.26
N ALA A 476 48.39 -1.51 -7.33
CA ALA A 476 47.48 -0.79 -6.43
C ALA A 476 45.99 -1.09 -6.71
N MET A 477 45.64 -1.35 -7.97
CA MET A 477 44.29 -1.72 -8.36
C MET A 477 44.00 -3.18 -8.01
N ASP A 478 44.97 -4.07 -8.18
CA ASP A 478 44.90 -5.47 -7.75
C ASP A 478 44.77 -5.57 -6.22
N GLU A 479 45.57 -4.81 -5.46
CA GLU A 479 45.44 -4.76 -4.00
C GLU A 479 44.05 -4.26 -3.55
N SER A 480 43.50 -3.26 -4.26
CA SER A 480 42.15 -2.76 -4.01
C SER A 480 41.07 -3.80 -4.33
N LEU A 481 41.24 -4.56 -5.42
CA LEU A 481 40.37 -5.69 -5.78
C LEU A 481 40.42 -6.82 -4.75
N PHE A 482 41.60 -7.16 -4.24
CA PHE A 482 41.75 -8.15 -3.16
C PHE A 482 41.08 -7.69 -1.87
N ARG A 483 41.24 -6.42 -1.49
CA ARG A 483 40.56 -5.84 -0.31
C ARG A 483 39.05 -5.84 -0.46
N LEU A 484 38.53 -5.41 -1.61
CA LEU A 484 37.09 -5.43 -1.90
C LEU A 484 36.52 -6.85 -1.89
N THR A 485 37.24 -7.81 -2.45
CA THR A 485 36.83 -9.23 -2.44
C THR A 485 36.81 -9.78 -1.01
N GLY A 486 37.78 -9.39 -0.17
CA GLY A 486 37.82 -9.74 1.25
C GLY A 486 36.64 -9.16 2.05
N GLU A 487 36.32 -7.88 1.83
CA GLU A 487 35.16 -7.24 2.48
C GLU A 487 33.83 -7.81 2.00
N LEU A 488 33.68 -8.10 0.70
CA LEU A 488 32.49 -8.76 0.17
C LEU A 488 32.30 -10.17 0.76
N SER A 489 33.38 -10.94 0.90
CA SER A 489 33.35 -12.26 1.55
C SER A 489 32.98 -12.15 3.04
N ARG A 490 33.36 -11.07 3.71
CA ARG A 490 32.97 -10.79 5.09
C ARG A 490 31.49 -10.43 5.20
N ILE A 491 30.96 -9.65 4.26
CA ILE A 491 29.53 -9.31 4.19
C ILE A 491 28.70 -10.57 3.94
N ASP A 492 29.10 -11.44 3.01
CA ASP A 492 28.41 -12.71 2.73
C ASP A 492 28.34 -13.60 3.98
N ARG A 493 29.47 -13.81 4.68
CA ARG A 493 29.49 -14.55 5.94
C ARG A 493 28.60 -13.93 7.02
N MET A 494 28.56 -12.59 7.09
CA MET A 494 27.70 -11.88 8.04
C MET A 494 26.22 -12.06 7.71
N GLN A 495 25.84 -12.04 6.43
CA GLN A 495 24.48 -12.33 5.97
C GLN A 495 24.07 -13.78 6.30
N LYS A 496 24.93 -14.76 6.01
CA LYS A 496 24.71 -16.17 6.37
C LYS A 496 24.50 -16.36 7.88
N HIS A 497 25.31 -15.66 8.70
CA HIS A 497 25.16 -15.67 10.17
C HIS A 497 23.81 -15.10 10.63
N PHE A 498 23.41 -13.92 10.15
CA PHE A 498 22.15 -13.29 10.55
C PHE A 498 20.94 -14.11 10.10
N ARG A 499 20.96 -14.65 8.88
CA ARG A 499 19.89 -15.51 8.35
C ARG A 499 19.72 -16.78 9.18
N THR A 500 20.81 -17.44 9.55
CA THR A 500 20.77 -18.64 10.42
C THR A 500 20.17 -18.29 11.79
N ARG A 501 20.54 -17.14 12.36
CA ARG A 501 20.02 -16.71 13.66
C ARG A 501 18.54 -16.38 13.61
N GLU A 502 18.09 -15.72 12.54
CA GLU A 502 16.67 -15.42 12.31
C GLU A 502 15.85 -16.71 12.18
N ASN A 503 16.30 -17.67 11.37
CA ASN A 503 15.64 -18.96 11.20
C ASN A 503 15.52 -19.74 12.51
N ARG A 504 16.59 -19.79 13.32
CA ARG A 504 16.58 -20.45 14.63
C ARG A 504 15.60 -19.79 15.61
N ASN A 505 15.59 -18.45 15.64
CA ASN A 505 14.66 -17.71 16.48
C ASN A 505 13.21 -17.98 16.08
N PHE A 506 12.91 -17.92 14.78
CA PHE A 506 11.57 -18.17 14.25
C PHE A 506 11.13 -19.62 14.51
N SER A 507 12.02 -20.59 14.30
CA SER A 507 11.77 -22.00 14.63
C SER A 507 11.48 -22.21 16.12
N THR A 508 12.19 -21.51 17.01
CA THR A 508 11.95 -21.56 18.46
C THR A 508 10.57 -21.00 18.80
N VAL A 509 10.17 -19.89 18.18
CA VAL A 509 8.85 -19.27 18.37
C VAL A 509 7.75 -20.22 17.92
N ILE A 510 7.83 -20.76 16.69
CA ILE A 510 6.84 -21.71 16.17
C ILE A 510 6.71 -22.95 17.07
N SER A 511 7.85 -23.53 17.47
CA SER A 511 7.86 -24.69 18.36
C SER A 511 7.20 -24.38 19.71
N THR A 512 7.46 -23.19 20.26
CA THR A 512 6.86 -22.73 21.52
C THR A 512 5.37 -22.48 21.39
N GLU A 513 4.93 -21.82 20.32
CA GLU A 513 3.51 -21.57 20.02
C GLU A 513 2.73 -22.87 19.87
N SER A 514 3.27 -23.83 19.11
CA SER A 514 2.68 -25.16 18.95
C SER A 514 2.55 -25.89 20.29
N ARG A 515 3.59 -25.86 21.14
CA ARG A 515 3.52 -26.45 22.49
C ARG A 515 2.44 -25.80 23.35
N ILE A 516 2.38 -24.46 23.37
CA ILE A 516 1.35 -23.72 24.12
C ILE A 516 -0.05 -24.11 23.65
N PHE A 517 -0.26 -24.18 22.34
CA PHE A 517 -1.55 -24.58 21.76
C PHE A 517 -1.95 -26.00 22.19
N TRP A 518 -1.06 -26.98 22.03
CA TRP A 518 -1.34 -28.37 22.41
C TRP A 518 -1.56 -28.55 23.91
N PHE A 519 -0.79 -27.86 24.77
CA PHE A 519 -1.03 -27.87 26.21
C PHE A 519 -2.39 -27.25 26.56
N SER A 520 -2.75 -26.12 25.96
CA SER A 520 -4.05 -25.45 26.18
C SER A 520 -5.22 -26.33 25.73
N LEU A 521 -5.05 -27.06 24.63
CA LEU A 521 -6.06 -28.00 24.13
C LEU A 521 -6.23 -29.19 25.08
N VAL A 522 -5.14 -29.80 25.54
CA VAL A 522 -5.18 -30.90 26.51
C VAL A 522 -5.80 -30.46 27.83
N GLU A 523 -5.45 -29.28 28.33
CA GLU A 523 -6.05 -28.70 29.53
C GLU A 523 -7.56 -28.49 29.36
N SER A 524 -7.98 -27.92 28.23
CA SER A 524 -9.41 -27.71 27.93
C SER A 524 -10.18 -29.04 27.88
N VAL A 525 -9.61 -30.06 27.23
CA VAL A 525 -10.20 -31.40 27.16
C VAL A 525 -10.31 -32.04 28.55
N MET A 526 -9.29 -31.87 29.41
CA MET A 526 -9.35 -32.35 30.79
C MET A 526 -10.44 -31.65 31.61
N ILE A 527 -10.58 -30.33 31.49
CA ILE A 527 -11.64 -29.57 32.20
C ILE A 527 -13.03 -30.05 31.76
N VAL A 528 -13.27 -30.18 30.45
CA VAL A 528 -14.54 -30.68 29.93
C VAL A 528 -14.79 -32.13 30.36
N GLY A 529 -13.76 -32.97 30.34
CA GLY A 529 -13.81 -34.35 30.82
C GLY A 529 -14.21 -34.43 32.30
N MET A 530 -13.59 -33.63 33.16
CA MET A 530 -13.94 -33.54 34.58
C MET A 530 -15.39 -33.09 34.79
N ALA A 531 -15.86 -32.08 34.04
CA ALA A 531 -17.25 -31.62 34.12
C ALA A 531 -18.24 -32.72 33.68
N MET A 532 -17.94 -33.46 32.61
CA MET A 532 -18.76 -34.59 32.18
C MET A 532 -18.81 -35.70 33.23
N VAL A 533 -17.68 -36.04 33.86
CA VAL A 533 -17.61 -37.03 34.94
C VAL A 533 -18.43 -36.57 36.16
N GLN A 534 -18.34 -35.30 36.54
CA GLN A 534 -19.13 -34.74 37.64
C GLN A 534 -20.64 -34.86 37.36
N VAL A 535 -21.08 -34.48 36.15
CA VAL A 535 -22.49 -34.60 35.74
C VAL A 535 -22.94 -36.06 35.73
N TYR A 536 -22.10 -36.97 35.23
CA TYR A 536 -22.38 -38.40 35.24
C TYR A 536 -22.55 -38.95 36.65
N VAL A 537 -21.64 -38.63 37.58
CA VAL A 537 -21.71 -39.06 38.98
C VAL A 537 -22.98 -38.54 39.65
N VAL A 538 -23.29 -37.25 39.50
CA VAL A 538 -24.52 -36.65 40.06
C VAL A 538 -25.76 -37.33 39.50
N ARG A 539 -25.84 -37.52 38.18
CA ARG A 539 -26.98 -38.17 37.54
C ARG A 539 -27.17 -39.62 38.01
N THR A 540 -26.08 -40.34 38.22
CA THR A 540 -26.09 -41.75 38.69
C THR A 540 -26.47 -41.85 40.16
N PHE A 541 -26.06 -40.89 41.00
CA PHE A 541 -26.44 -40.83 42.41
C PHE A 541 -27.96 -40.59 42.57
N PHE A 542 -28.54 -39.66 41.80
CA PHE A 542 -29.98 -39.36 41.88
C PHE A 542 -30.87 -40.37 41.16
N SER A 543 -30.36 -41.13 40.18
CA SER A 543 -31.13 -42.22 39.55
C SER A 543 -31.16 -43.51 40.39
N GLY A 544 -30.18 -43.71 41.28
CA GLY A 544 -30.13 -44.87 42.20
C GLY A 544 -31.05 -44.77 43.42
N SER A 545 -31.49 -43.57 43.82
CA SER A 545 -32.27 -43.37 45.06
C SER A 545 -33.78 -43.58 44.92
N ARG A 546 -34.30 -43.99 43.76
CA ARG A 546 -35.71 -44.39 43.58
C ARG A 546 -35.90 -45.90 43.74
N ARG A 547 -35.56 -46.43 44.92
CA ARG A 547 -36.16 -47.67 45.43
C ARG A 547 -36.47 -47.51 46.91
N THR A 548 -37.78 -47.44 47.20
CA THR A 548 -38.50 -47.84 48.44
C THR A 548 -38.21 -47.01 49.70
N HIS A 549 -39.19 -46.49 50.47
CA HIS A 549 -40.54 -46.96 50.86
C HIS A 549 -41.49 -45.74 51.02
N VAL A 550 -42.77 -45.75 50.62
CA VAL A 550 -43.97 -46.34 51.28
C VAL A 550 -44.06 -46.06 52.78
#